data_AF-A0A842XDH4-F1
#
_entry.id   AF-A0A842XDH4-F1
#
_cell.length_a   1.000
_cell.length_b   1.000
_cell.length_c   1.000
_cell.angle_alpha   90.00
_cell.angle_beta   90.00
_cell.angle_gamma   90.00
#
_symmetry.space_group_name_H-M   'P 1'
#
loop_
_entity.id
_entity.type
_entity.pdbx_description
1 polymer ?
#
loop_
_entity_poly.entity_id
_entity_poly.type
_entity_poly.pdbx_seq_one_letter_code
_entity_poly.pdbx_strand_id
1 'polypeptide(L)'
;DIDADHIPTPCGKVHDVWVCSNCGAVGRGVSPKKCPACGERKFNEKTWPCEVCLESAKVEAIKLIDILTKDFGFSSGELKVGFSGHRGYHVHVESEEVRALDSMARKEIVDYVLGIGLEAEFHGLGERGGKWSRVLAGPDLYDLGWRGRIARGTYDLLLTASPEELEKIGLKKRVVDTITQHKEALLESWEEKGPWGIIKGIGTESWRKIAQYGVEKQSVKIDTVVTTDIHRLIRLANTLHGKTGLKKIEVPITGIEHFDPLKSAVTFKEGTVTVLVSDAPKFRLGDETYGPYKEQEIELPTAAALMLLCKGAAKVVE
;
A
#
# COMPACT_ATOMS: atom_id res chain seq x y z
N ASP A 1 7.65 7.43 2.99
CA ASP A 1 6.71 7.87 1.92
C ASP A 1 6.00 6.65 1.38
N ILE A 2 4.72 6.77 1.09
CA ILE A 2 3.87 5.70 0.58
C ILE A 2 3.31 6.19 -0.75
N ASP A 3 3.86 5.66 -1.85
CA ASP A 3 3.38 5.96 -3.20
C ASP A 3 2.58 4.77 -3.72
N ALA A 4 1.35 5.03 -4.18
CA ALA A 4 0.49 4.01 -4.77
C ALA A 4 1.13 3.31 -5.99
N ASP A 5 2.15 3.87 -6.62
CA ASP A 5 2.88 3.23 -7.72
C ASP A 5 3.63 1.97 -7.29
N HIS A 6 4.11 1.93 -6.05
CA HIS A 6 4.82 0.78 -5.49
C HIS A 6 3.87 -0.24 -4.84
N ILE A 7 2.56 0.02 -4.92
CA ILE A 7 1.53 -0.81 -4.30
C ILE A 7 0.78 -1.58 -5.40
N PRO A 8 0.73 -2.91 -5.34
CA PRO A 8 -0.16 -3.70 -6.18
C PRO A 8 -1.62 -3.34 -5.84
N THR A 9 -2.36 -2.83 -6.81
CA THR A 9 -3.74 -2.37 -6.63
C THR A 9 -4.72 -3.15 -7.51
N PRO A 10 -5.95 -3.47 -7.03
CA PRO A 10 -6.95 -4.21 -7.81
C PRO A 10 -7.31 -3.59 -9.17
N CYS A 11 -7.20 -2.27 -9.30
CA CYS A 11 -7.45 -1.57 -10.57
C CYS A 11 -6.40 -1.88 -11.65
N GLY A 12 -5.31 -2.60 -11.35
CA GLY A 12 -4.25 -2.93 -12.30
C GLY A 12 -3.57 -1.73 -12.95
N LYS A 13 -3.75 -0.53 -12.38
CA LYS A 13 -3.31 0.76 -12.94
C LYS A 13 -3.81 1.01 -14.38
N VAL A 14 -4.95 0.45 -14.79
CA VAL A 14 -5.46 0.55 -16.17
C VAL A 14 -5.74 1.99 -16.65
N HIS A 15 -5.80 2.93 -15.71
CA HIS A 15 -5.92 4.37 -15.96
C HIS A 15 -4.59 5.03 -16.34
N ASP A 16 -3.45 4.38 -16.10
CA ASP A 16 -2.13 4.86 -16.49
C ASP A 16 -1.84 4.49 -17.95
N VAL A 17 -1.11 5.36 -18.63
CA VAL A 17 -0.68 5.18 -20.02
C VAL A 17 0.83 5.25 -20.07
N TRP A 18 1.46 4.31 -20.77
CA TRP A 18 2.89 4.37 -21.08
C TRP A 18 3.09 4.50 -22.59
N VAL A 19 4.13 5.25 -22.96
CA VAL A 19 4.55 5.44 -24.36
C VAL A 19 6.03 5.08 -24.45
N CYS A 20 6.38 4.12 -25.30
CA CYS A 20 7.78 3.79 -25.56
C CYS A 20 8.49 4.99 -26.17
N SER A 21 9.57 5.43 -25.52
CA SER A 21 10.32 6.62 -25.97
C SER A 21 11.04 6.43 -27.29
N ASN A 22 11.20 5.18 -27.77
CA ASN A 22 11.90 4.87 -29.01
C ASN A 22 10.94 4.72 -30.20
N CYS A 23 10.00 3.78 -30.13
CA CYS A 23 9.11 3.47 -31.26
C CYS A 23 7.71 4.09 -31.16
N GLY A 24 7.38 4.79 -30.06
CA GLY A 24 6.07 5.41 -29.85
C GLY A 24 4.94 4.43 -29.52
N ALA A 25 5.23 3.13 -29.34
CA ALA A 25 4.22 2.16 -28.93
C ALA A 25 3.54 2.58 -27.62
N VAL A 26 2.22 2.50 -27.58
CA VAL A 26 1.39 2.92 -26.45
C VAL A 26 0.74 1.71 -25.79
N GLY A 27 0.66 1.73 -24.47
CA GLY A 27 -0.15 0.77 -23.72
C GLY A 27 -0.73 1.37 -22.45
N ARG A 28 -1.61 0.61 -21.80
CA ARG A 28 -2.26 0.96 -20.53
C ARG A 28 -1.79 0.03 -19.42
N GLY A 29 -1.88 0.51 -18.18
CA GLY A 29 -1.43 -0.24 -17.01
C GLY A 29 0.03 0.03 -16.65
N VAL A 30 0.57 -0.84 -15.80
CA VAL A 30 1.99 -0.81 -15.42
C VAL A 30 2.87 -0.99 -16.66
N SER A 31 3.90 -0.15 -16.79
CA SER A 31 4.84 -0.26 -17.91
C SER A 31 5.59 -1.60 -17.89
N PRO A 32 5.77 -2.24 -19.05
CA PRO A 32 6.49 -3.50 -19.13
C PRO A 32 7.99 -3.26 -18.96
N LYS A 33 8.73 -4.27 -18.50
CA LYS A 33 10.21 -4.20 -18.37
C LYS A 33 10.93 -3.94 -19.71
N LYS A 34 10.30 -4.33 -20.83
CA LYS A 34 10.79 -4.12 -22.20
C LYS A 34 9.60 -3.85 -23.11
N CYS A 35 9.79 -2.97 -24.10
CA CYS A 35 8.76 -2.63 -25.06
C CYS A 35 8.41 -3.86 -25.90
N PRO A 36 7.13 -4.25 -26.02
CA PRO A 36 6.73 -5.42 -26.80
C PRO A 36 6.99 -5.25 -28.31
N ALA A 37 7.12 -4.01 -28.78
CA ALA A 37 7.34 -3.71 -30.20
C ALA A 37 8.83 -3.62 -30.59
N CYS A 38 9.69 -3.05 -29.74
CA CYS A 38 11.10 -2.79 -30.09
C CYS A 38 12.13 -3.27 -29.06
N GLY A 39 11.71 -3.86 -27.93
CA GLY A 39 12.60 -4.39 -26.90
C GLY A 39 13.27 -3.35 -25.98
N GLU A 40 13.08 -2.05 -26.24
CA GLU A 40 13.64 -0.97 -25.44
C GLU A 40 13.05 -0.85 -24.04
N ARG A 41 13.77 -0.18 -23.13
CA ARG A 41 13.38 -0.08 -21.70
C ARG A 41 12.91 1.29 -21.27
N LYS A 42 12.99 2.30 -22.13
CA LYS A 42 12.63 3.68 -21.80
C LYS A 42 11.17 3.98 -22.18
N PHE A 43 10.40 4.42 -21.18
CA PHE A 43 9.00 4.77 -21.33
C PHE A 43 8.72 6.15 -20.74
N ASN A 44 7.79 6.86 -21.36
CA ASN A 44 7.16 8.04 -20.80
C ASN A 44 5.80 7.61 -20.22
N GLU A 45 5.59 7.82 -18.93
CA GLU A 45 4.38 7.41 -18.23
C GLU A 45 3.50 8.63 -17.91
N LYS A 46 2.22 8.51 -18.24
CA LYS A 46 1.16 9.42 -17.83
C LYS A 46 0.28 8.68 -16.85
N THR A 47 0.46 9.01 -15.57
CA THR A 47 -0.26 8.33 -14.49
C THR A 47 -1.50 9.11 -14.09
N TRP A 48 -2.46 8.44 -13.45
CA TRP A 48 -3.74 9.04 -13.06
C TRP A 48 -4.09 8.75 -11.60
N PRO A 49 -4.56 9.75 -10.82
CA PRO A 49 -5.09 9.48 -9.49
C PRO A 49 -6.37 8.65 -9.59
N CYS A 50 -6.42 7.56 -8.85
CA CYS A 50 -7.58 6.66 -8.81
C CYS A 50 -7.97 6.39 -7.36
N GLU A 51 -9.25 6.26 -7.08
CA GLU A 51 -9.76 6.01 -5.71
C GLU A 51 -9.18 4.74 -5.12
N VAL A 52 -9.21 3.64 -5.89
CA VAL A 52 -8.65 2.35 -5.48
C VAL A 52 -7.17 2.47 -5.08
N CYS A 53 -6.42 3.30 -5.81
CA CYS A 53 -5.00 3.52 -5.61
C CYS A 53 -4.74 4.32 -4.33
N LEU A 54 -5.52 5.39 -4.15
CA LEU A 54 -5.43 6.28 -3.00
C LEU A 54 -5.88 5.56 -1.72
N GLU A 55 -6.92 4.72 -1.81
CA GLU A 55 -7.38 3.87 -0.71
C GLU A 55 -6.32 2.84 -0.34
N SER A 56 -5.71 2.17 -1.34
CA SER A 56 -4.62 1.22 -1.07
C SER A 56 -3.43 1.90 -0.38
N ALA A 57 -3.04 3.10 -0.81
CA ALA A 57 -1.99 3.87 -0.15
C ALA A 57 -2.39 4.31 1.27
N LYS A 58 -3.67 4.60 1.51
CA LYS A 58 -4.19 4.97 2.82
C LYS A 58 -4.14 3.79 3.79
N VAL A 59 -4.49 2.58 3.33
CA VAL A 59 -4.37 1.35 4.11
C VAL A 59 -2.92 1.11 4.53
N GLU A 60 -1.96 1.28 3.62
CA GLU A 60 -0.54 1.19 3.96
C GLU A 60 -0.11 2.28 4.97
N ALA A 61 -0.65 3.50 4.85
CA ALA A 61 -0.38 4.57 5.81
C ALA A 61 -0.90 4.24 7.22
N ILE A 62 -2.09 3.64 7.31
CA ILE A 62 -2.67 3.18 8.59
C ILE A 62 -1.81 2.09 9.22
N LYS A 63 -1.34 1.10 8.43
CA LYS A 63 -0.41 0.09 8.94
C LYS A 63 0.89 0.71 9.44
N LEU A 64 1.44 1.70 8.74
CA LEU A 64 2.65 2.39 9.16
C LEU A 64 2.45 3.10 10.50
N ILE A 65 1.34 3.83 10.65
CA ILE A 65 0.99 4.50 11.90
C ILE A 65 0.86 3.47 13.03
N ASP A 66 0.22 2.34 12.78
CA ASP A 66 0.07 1.26 13.76
C ASP A 66 1.44 0.71 14.21
N ILE A 67 2.38 0.49 13.29
CA ILE A 67 3.76 0.10 13.63
C ILE A 67 4.46 1.19 14.46
N LEU A 68 4.43 2.43 13.99
CA LEU A 68 5.14 3.53 14.66
C LEU A 68 4.60 3.79 16.07
N THR A 69 3.30 3.62 16.28
CA THR A 69 2.67 3.83 17.59
C THR A 69 2.80 2.63 18.52
N LYS A 70 2.48 1.41 18.05
CA LYS A 70 2.44 0.22 18.92
C LYS A 70 3.79 -0.45 19.11
N ASP A 71 4.64 -0.43 18.09
CA ASP A 71 5.91 -1.15 18.12
C ASP A 71 7.06 -0.21 18.53
N PHE A 72 7.09 1.01 17.99
CA PHE A 72 8.11 2.02 18.31
C PHE A 72 7.72 2.97 19.44
N GLY A 73 6.44 2.99 19.84
CA GLY A 73 5.98 3.78 20.98
C GLY A 73 5.84 5.28 20.73
N PHE A 74 5.85 5.74 19.47
CA PHE A 74 5.67 7.16 19.17
C PHE A 74 4.27 7.63 19.53
N SER A 75 4.18 8.80 20.13
CA SER A 75 2.91 9.46 20.44
C SER A 75 2.28 10.07 19.17
N SER A 76 0.98 10.33 19.22
CA SER A 76 0.29 11.04 18.13
C SER A 76 0.79 12.47 17.91
N GLY A 77 1.42 13.09 18.92
CA GLY A 77 2.02 14.42 18.83
C GLY A 77 3.31 14.45 18.01
N GLU A 78 4.07 13.37 18.04
CA GLU A 78 5.32 13.20 17.27
C GLU A 78 5.05 12.79 15.81
N LEU A 79 3.83 12.39 15.48
CA LEU A 79 3.47 11.89 14.15
C LEU A 79 2.73 12.94 13.34
N LYS A 80 3.32 13.31 12.19
CA LYS A 80 2.66 14.13 11.16
C LYS A 80 2.31 13.28 9.96
N VAL A 81 1.02 13.13 9.69
CA VAL A 81 0.52 12.38 8.54
C VAL A 81 -0.11 13.34 7.56
N GLY A 82 0.09 13.13 6.26
CA GLY A 82 -0.56 13.95 5.26
C GLY A 82 -0.59 13.35 3.87
N PHE A 83 -1.66 13.67 3.15
CA PHE A 83 -1.77 13.38 1.73
C PHE A 83 -0.73 14.18 0.94
N SER A 84 0.01 13.52 0.05
CA SER A 84 1.13 14.13 -0.69
C SER A 84 0.71 15.21 -1.69
N GLY A 85 -0.59 15.31 -1.98
CA GLY A 85 -1.14 16.10 -3.07
C GLY A 85 -1.17 15.31 -4.39
N HIS A 86 -0.70 14.06 -4.42
CA HIS A 86 -0.64 13.27 -5.64
C HIS A 86 -1.33 11.90 -5.53
N ARG A 87 -0.58 10.87 -5.14
CA ARG A 87 -1.03 9.46 -5.16
C ARG A 87 -0.65 8.70 -3.90
N GLY A 88 -0.37 9.41 -2.83
CA GLY A 88 0.31 8.82 -1.69
C GLY A 88 0.17 9.62 -0.42
N TYR A 89 0.77 9.09 0.63
CA TYR A 89 0.79 9.68 1.96
C TYR A 89 2.22 9.78 2.46
N HIS A 90 2.49 10.86 3.18
CA HIS A 90 3.70 11.02 3.96
C HIS A 90 3.37 10.82 5.44
N VAL A 91 4.21 10.08 6.14
CA VAL A 91 4.23 9.99 7.59
C VAL A 91 5.62 10.47 8.02
N HIS A 92 5.67 11.50 8.86
CA HIS A 92 6.89 12.00 9.48
C HIS A 92 6.84 11.75 10.97
N VAL A 93 8.00 11.42 11.54
CA VAL A 93 8.21 11.33 12.97
C VAL A 93 9.09 12.52 13.39
N GLU A 94 8.58 13.35 14.29
CA GLU A 94 9.23 14.53 14.82
C GLU A 94 9.66 14.26 16.28
N SER A 95 10.81 13.61 16.46
CA SER A 95 11.47 13.40 17.75
C SER A 95 12.98 13.72 17.63
N GLU A 96 13.57 14.21 18.71
CA GLU A 96 15.00 14.54 18.75
C GLU A 96 15.87 13.27 18.65
N GLU A 97 15.43 12.18 19.26
CA GLU A 97 16.08 10.87 19.23
C GLU A 97 16.13 10.32 17.79
N VAL A 98 15.01 10.37 17.06
CA VAL A 98 14.97 9.88 15.67
C VAL A 98 15.73 10.79 14.71
N ARG A 99 15.94 12.06 15.06
CA ARG A 99 16.71 13.01 14.23
C ARG A 99 18.19 12.63 14.17
N ALA A 100 18.72 12.05 15.25
CA ALA A 100 20.12 11.64 15.33
C ALA A 100 20.46 10.34 14.56
N LEU A 101 19.44 9.60 14.09
CA LEU A 101 19.65 8.34 13.37
C LEU A 101 20.32 8.58 12.03
N ASP A 102 21.39 7.82 11.77
CA ASP A 102 22.07 7.78 10.48
C ASP A 102 21.29 6.93 9.46
N SER A 103 21.82 6.87 8.24
CA SER A 103 21.19 6.13 7.14
C SER A 103 21.08 4.62 7.43
N MET A 104 22.03 4.04 8.16
CA MET A 104 22.03 2.60 8.48
C MET A 104 20.98 2.28 9.53
N ALA A 105 20.90 3.06 10.61
CA ALA A 105 19.87 2.90 11.63
C ALA A 105 18.46 3.11 11.05
N ARG A 106 18.29 4.07 10.14
CA ARG A 106 17.04 4.26 9.38
C ARG A 106 16.73 3.06 8.48
N LYS A 107 17.74 2.42 7.92
CA LYS A 107 17.57 1.20 7.12
C LYS A 107 17.07 0.04 7.96
N GLU A 108 17.56 -0.15 9.19
CA GLU A 108 17.02 -1.19 10.09
C GLU A 108 15.54 -0.96 10.41
N ILE A 109 15.11 0.30 10.57
CA ILE A 109 13.69 0.65 10.72
C ILE A 109 12.91 0.30 9.45
N VAL A 110 13.46 0.60 8.27
CA VAL A 110 12.84 0.21 6.99
C VAL A 110 12.69 -1.31 6.89
N ASP A 111 13.72 -2.08 7.24
CA ASP A 111 13.70 -3.53 7.18
C ASP A 111 12.67 -4.11 8.17
N TYR A 112 12.55 -3.54 9.38
CA TYR A 112 11.50 -3.87 10.33
C TYR A 112 10.10 -3.61 9.75
N VAL A 113 9.88 -2.43 9.16
CA VAL A 113 8.57 -2.03 8.59
C VAL A 113 8.19 -2.90 7.39
N LEU A 114 9.16 -3.31 6.59
CA LEU A 114 8.98 -4.21 5.44
C LEU A 114 8.89 -5.69 5.84
N GLY A 115 9.20 -6.03 7.08
CA GLY A 115 9.30 -7.41 7.53
C GLY A 115 10.44 -8.21 6.87
N ILE A 116 11.51 -7.52 6.47
CA ILE A 116 12.69 -8.15 5.86
C ILE A 116 13.48 -8.89 6.95
N GLY A 117 13.93 -10.10 6.63
CA GLY A 117 14.74 -10.91 7.54
C GLY A 117 13.95 -11.57 8.69
N LEU A 118 12.62 -11.48 8.68
CA LEU A 118 11.79 -12.16 9.68
C LEU A 118 11.78 -13.67 9.44
N GLU A 119 12.08 -14.41 10.50
CA GLU A 119 11.92 -15.86 10.53
C GLU A 119 10.89 -16.22 11.59
N ALA A 120 9.77 -16.83 11.17
CA ALA A 120 8.65 -17.14 12.05
C ALA A 120 9.05 -18.00 13.28
N GLU A 121 10.12 -18.78 13.16
CA GLU A 121 10.70 -19.57 14.26
C GLU A 121 11.15 -18.70 15.43
N PHE A 122 11.86 -17.59 15.17
CA PHE A 122 12.27 -16.64 16.21
C PHE A 122 11.07 -15.86 16.79
N HIS A 123 9.94 -15.86 16.10
CA HIS A 123 8.67 -15.33 16.58
C HIS A 123 7.78 -16.38 17.26
N GLY A 124 8.35 -17.55 17.58
CA GLY A 124 7.72 -18.56 18.40
C GLY A 124 6.94 -19.62 17.62
N LEU A 125 6.93 -19.57 16.28
CA LEU A 125 6.32 -20.59 15.43
C LEU A 125 7.26 -21.77 15.21
N GLY A 126 7.06 -22.83 15.99
CA GLY A 126 7.92 -24.02 15.91
C GLY A 126 7.49 -25.13 16.85
N GLU A 127 8.10 -26.30 16.67
CA GLU A 127 7.89 -27.45 17.54
C GLU A 127 8.59 -27.23 18.88
N ARG A 128 7.83 -27.28 19.97
CA ARG A 128 8.33 -27.24 21.35
C ARG A 128 8.19 -28.61 22.00
N GLY A 129 9.17 -29.00 22.81
CA GLY A 129 9.16 -30.25 23.59
C GLY A 129 10.26 -31.24 23.21
N GLY A 130 10.39 -32.31 24.01
CA GLY A 130 11.37 -33.38 23.78
C GLY A 130 10.97 -34.30 22.62
N LYS A 131 11.85 -35.26 22.26
CA LYS A 131 11.63 -36.21 21.15
C LYS A 131 10.23 -36.86 21.17
N TRP A 132 9.65 -37.10 22.34
CA TRP A 132 8.37 -37.81 22.54
C TRP A 132 7.13 -36.93 22.67
N SER A 133 7.25 -35.59 22.75
CA SER A 133 6.08 -34.69 22.87
C SER A 133 6.32 -33.37 22.13
N ARG A 134 6.44 -33.42 20.80
CA ARG A 134 6.53 -32.22 19.99
C ARG A 134 5.14 -31.61 19.81
N VAL A 135 4.95 -30.42 20.37
CA VAL A 135 3.74 -29.61 20.21
C VAL A 135 4.13 -28.40 19.38
N LEU A 136 3.45 -28.21 18.25
CA LEU A 136 3.61 -26.99 17.47
C LEU A 136 2.99 -25.82 18.23
N ALA A 137 3.77 -24.79 18.49
CA ALA A 137 3.31 -23.54 19.08
C ALA A 137 3.54 -22.40 18.10
N GLY A 138 2.84 -21.28 18.30
CA GLY A 138 2.96 -20.08 17.50
C GLY A 138 2.55 -18.82 18.28
N PRO A 139 2.61 -17.65 17.63
CA PRO A 139 2.21 -16.38 18.23
C PRO A 139 0.68 -16.24 18.35
N ASP A 140 0.24 -15.36 19.24
CA ASP A 140 -1.18 -15.08 19.49
C ASP A 140 -1.65 -13.76 18.84
N LEU A 141 -2.96 -13.60 18.59
CA LEU A 141 -3.54 -12.37 18.00
C LEU A 141 -3.24 -11.10 18.80
N TYR A 142 -3.12 -11.24 20.12
CA TYR A 142 -2.87 -10.13 21.05
C TYR A 142 -1.39 -9.90 21.35
N ASP A 143 -0.49 -10.72 20.80
CA ASP A 143 0.95 -10.48 20.93
C ASP A 143 1.33 -9.13 20.29
N LEU A 144 2.36 -8.48 20.86
CA LEU A 144 2.90 -7.22 20.34
C LEU A 144 3.85 -7.44 19.15
N GLY A 145 4.09 -6.37 18.39
CA GLY A 145 5.04 -6.36 17.28
C GLY A 145 4.77 -7.44 16.22
N TRP A 146 5.85 -7.95 15.64
CA TRP A 146 5.75 -8.94 14.56
C TRP A 146 5.12 -10.28 14.95
N ARG A 147 5.14 -10.66 16.23
CA ARG A 147 4.44 -11.88 16.70
C ARG A 147 2.94 -11.76 16.44
N GLY A 148 2.31 -10.69 16.94
CA GLY A 148 0.89 -10.48 16.71
C GLY A 148 0.55 -10.19 15.25
N ARG A 149 1.43 -9.49 14.52
CA ARG A 149 1.23 -9.27 13.07
C ARG A 149 1.23 -10.58 12.30
N ILE A 150 2.14 -11.50 12.60
CA ILE A 150 2.14 -12.86 12.02
C ILE A 150 0.83 -13.59 12.33
N ALA A 151 0.38 -13.53 13.58
CA ALA A 151 -0.87 -14.16 14.00
C ALA A 151 -2.09 -13.58 13.27
N ARG A 152 -2.23 -12.25 13.24
CA ARG A 152 -3.33 -11.55 12.53
C ARG A 152 -3.31 -11.80 11.03
N GLY A 153 -2.13 -11.74 10.40
CA GLY A 153 -2.00 -12.07 8.98
C GLY A 153 -2.32 -13.53 8.67
N THR A 154 -2.03 -14.44 9.60
CA THR A 154 -2.43 -15.86 9.49
C THR A 154 -3.93 -16.01 9.62
N TYR A 155 -4.55 -15.36 10.61
CA TYR A 155 -6.00 -15.34 10.80
C TYR A 155 -6.73 -14.79 9.58
N ASP A 156 -6.30 -13.64 9.06
CA ASP A 156 -6.87 -13.00 7.87
C ASP A 156 -6.83 -13.96 6.67
N LEU A 157 -5.69 -14.62 6.44
CA LEU A 157 -5.56 -15.61 5.37
C LEU A 157 -6.53 -16.78 5.58
N LEU A 158 -6.59 -17.37 6.77
CA LEU A 158 -7.52 -18.48 7.04
C LEU A 158 -8.98 -18.06 6.87
N LEU A 159 -9.32 -16.82 7.25
CA LEU A 159 -10.66 -16.25 7.15
C LEU A 159 -11.07 -16.03 5.69
N THR A 160 -10.20 -15.47 4.85
CA THR A 160 -10.59 -15.00 3.50
C THR A 160 -10.12 -15.89 2.36
N ALA A 161 -9.12 -16.75 2.55
CA ALA A 161 -8.47 -17.43 1.44
C ALA A 161 -9.38 -18.43 0.74
N SER A 162 -9.28 -18.44 -0.60
CA SER A 162 -9.78 -19.54 -1.42
C SER A 162 -8.77 -20.71 -1.45
N PRO A 163 -9.21 -21.95 -1.78
CA PRO A 163 -8.30 -23.06 -1.99
C PRO A 163 -7.18 -22.76 -3.00
N GLU A 164 -7.49 -22.04 -4.08
CA GLU A 164 -6.53 -21.65 -5.11
C GLU A 164 -5.46 -20.67 -4.58
N GLU A 165 -5.83 -19.78 -3.66
CA GLU A 165 -4.87 -18.87 -3.01
C GLU A 165 -3.93 -19.64 -2.08
N LEU A 166 -4.46 -20.61 -1.32
CA LEU A 166 -3.66 -21.49 -0.46
C LEU A 166 -2.69 -22.37 -1.28
N GLU A 167 -3.10 -22.81 -2.47
CA GLU A 167 -2.19 -23.50 -3.39
C GLU A 167 -1.11 -22.57 -3.96
N LYS A 168 -1.45 -21.32 -4.30
CA LYS A 168 -0.50 -20.32 -4.83
C LYS A 168 0.61 -19.96 -3.84
N ILE A 169 0.34 -19.97 -2.53
CA ILE A 169 1.39 -19.81 -1.49
C ILE A 169 2.24 -21.07 -1.31
N GLY A 170 1.98 -22.13 -2.07
CA GLY A 170 2.77 -23.35 -2.12
C GLY A 170 2.36 -24.40 -1.09
N LEU A 171 1.10 -24.41 -0.62
CA LEU A 171 0.57 -25.50 0.19
C LEU A 171 0.19 -26.70 -0.71
N LYS A 172 0.38 -27.91 -0.17
CA LYS A 172 -0.02 -29.14 -0.86
C LYS A 172 -1.53 -29.30 -0.78
N LYS A 173 -2.16 -29.83 -1.83
CA LYS A 173 -3.61 -30.07 -1.90
C LYS A 173 -4.21 -30.71 -0.64
N ARG A 174 -3.58 -31.77 -0.10
CA ARG A 174 -4.01 -32.42 1.16
C ARG A 174 -4.10 -31.46 2.35
N VAL A 175 -3.16 -30.51 2.45
CA VAL A 175 -3.14 -29.49 3.52
C VAL A 175 -4.24 -28.46 3.28
N VAL A 176 -4.44 -28.05 2.02
CA VAL A 176 -5.54 -27.15 1.63
C VAL A 176 -6.90 -27.77 1.95
N ASP A 177 -7.10 -29.04 1.60
CA ASP A 177 -8.31 -29.79 1.92
C ASP A 177 -8.53 -29.84 3.45
N THR A 178 -7.45 -30.09 4.21
CA THR A 178 -7.51 -30.12 5.70
C THR A 178 -7.89 -28.75 6.27
N ILE A 179 -7.27 -27.67 5.79
CA ILE A 179 -7.58 -26.29 6.23
C ILE A 179 -9.03 -25.95 5.89
N THR A 180 -9.48 -26.30 4.69
CA THR A 180 -10.84 -26.01 4.23
C THR A 180 -11.89 -26.77 5.06
N GLN A 181 -11.64 -28.06 5.32
CA GLN A 181 -12.54 -28.90 6.11
C GLN A 181 -12.63 -28.46 7.57
N HIS A 182 -11.54 -27.93 8.14
CA HIS A 182 -11.46 -27.55 9.54
C HIS A 182 -11.38 -26.04 9.77
N LYS A 183 -11.84 -25.23 8.80
CA LYS A 183 -11.71 -23.77 8.83
C LYS A 183 -12.34 -23.14 10.07
N GLU A 184 -13.56 -23.54 10.42
CA GLU A 184 -14.27 -23.02 11.60
C GLU A 184 -13.49 -23.32 12.89
N ALA A 185 -13.07 -24.58 13.10
CA ALA A 185 -12.28 -24.97 14.25
C ALA A 185 -10.92 -24.24 14.33
N LEU A 186 -10.27 -23.98 13.19
CA LEU A 186 -9.05 -23.17 13.14
C LEU A 186 -9.30 -21.72 13.57
N LEU A 187 -10.43 -21.13 13.16
CA LEU A 187 -10.77 -19.76 13.51
C LEU A 187 -11.19 -19.63 14.99
N GLU A 188 -11.97 -20.58 15.50
CA GLU A 188 -12.39 -20.60 16.92
C GLU A 188 -11.20 -20.81 17.88
N SER A 189 -10.18 -21.55 17.46
CA SER A 189 -9.00 -21.82 18.31
C SER A 189 -8.20 -20.58 18.73
N TRP A 190 -8.41 -19.45 18.06
CA TRP A 190 -7.80 -18.17 18.43
C TRP A 190 -8.40 -17.54 19.68
N GLU A 191 -9.54 -18.04 20.19
CA GLU A 191 -10.05 -17.65 21.52
C GLU A 191 -9.12 -18.12 22.66
N GLU A 192 -8.29 -19.15 22.41
CA GLU A 192 -7.35 -19.67 23.40
C GLU A 192 -5.89 -19.31 23.09
N LYS A 193 -5.27 -20.00 22.13
CA LYS A 193 -3.83 -19.88 21.82
C LYS A 193 -3.51 -19.94 20.33
N GLY A 194 -4.55 -19.96 19.49
CA GLY A 194 -4.44 -20.06 18.05
C GLY A 194 -4.35 -21.50 17.52
N PRO A 195 -4.31 -21.66 16.18
CA PRO A 195 -4.52 -22.90 15.46
C PRO A 195 -3.29 -23.83 15.45
N TRP A 196 -2.27 -23.48 16.21
CA TRP A 196 -0.96 -24.12 16.16
C TRP A 196 -1.06 -25.53 16.74
N GLY A 197 -0.92 -26.53 15.87
CA GLY A 197 -0.87 -27.93 16.29
C GLY A 197 -2.18 -28.55 16.76
N ILE A 198 -3.32 -27.83 16.68
CA ILE A 198 -4.64 -28.38 17.07
C ILE A 198 -5.15 -29.44 16.10
N ILE A 199 -4.86 -29.25 14.81
CA ILE A 199 -5.32 -30.13 13.73
C ILE A 199 -4.12 -30.87 13.16
N LYS A 200 -4.19 -32.20 13.23
CA LYS A 200 -3.22 -33.08 12.59
C LYS A 200 -3.32 -32.93 11.07
N GLY A 201 -2.19 -32.93 10.39
CA GLY A 201 -2.12 -32.81 8.92
C GLY A 201 -1.56 -31.49 8.41
N ILE A 202 -1.49 -30.45 9.27
CA ILE A 202 -0.82 -29.19 8.96
C ILE A 202 0.52 -29.14 9.69
N GLY A 203 1.60 -29.42 8.97
CA GLY A 203 2.95 -29.44 9.54
C GLY A 203 3.56 -28.04 9.72
N THR A 204 4.65 -27.97 10.49
CA THR A 204 5.41 -26.73 10.77
C THR A 204 5.78 -25.96 9.50
N GLU A 205 6.19 -26.66 8.44
CA GLU A 205 6.55 -26.02 7.17
C GLU A 205 5.35 -25.38 6.45
N SER A 206 4.17 -25.99 6.54
CA SER A 206 2.94 -25.39 6.03
C SER A 206 2.57 -24.14 6.81
N TRP A 207 2.69 -24.18 8.14
CA TRP A 207 2.46 -23.01 8.97
C TRP A 207 3.48 -21.90 8.73
N ARG A 208 4.75 -22.22 8.48
CA ARG A 208 5.76 -21.22 8.08
C ARG A 208 5.39 -20.51 6.79
N LYS A 209 4.88 -21.22 5.77
CA LYS A 209 4.40 -20.60 4.53
C LYS A 209 3.20 -19.68 4.74
N ILE A 210 2.24 -20.13 5.55
CA ILE A 210 1.07 -19.33 5.94
C ILE A 210 1.51 -18.07 6.70
N ALA A 211 2.40 -18.21 7.68
CA ALA A 211 2.96 -17.10 8.44
C ALA A 211 3.73 -16.13 7.55
N GLN A 212 4.54 -16.62 6.60
CA GLN A 212 5.27 -15.80 5.65
C GLN A 212 4.33 -14.97 4.77
N TYR A 213 3.24 -15.57 4.28
CA TYR A 213 2.18 -14.81 3.59
C TYR A 213 1.59 -13.73 4.50
N GLY A 214 1.32 -14.08 5.77
CA GLY A 214 0.86 -13.13 6.78
C GLY A 214 1.83 -11.95 6.95
N VAL A 215 3.13 -12.21 7.02
CA VAL A 215 4.18 -11.17 7.06
C VAL A 215 4.10 -10.27 5.84
N GLU A 216 4.03 -10.84 4.64
CA GLU A 216 3.98 -10.06 3.41
C GLU A 216 2.74 -9.14 3.35
N LYS A 217 1.61 -9.59 3.88
CA LYS A 217 0.36 -8.80 3.95
C LYS A 217 0.38 -7.73 5.03
N GLN A 218 1.01 -8.01 6.16
CA GLN A 218 1.09 -7.10 7.32
C GLN A 218 2.27 -6.11 7.22
N SER A 219 3.24 -6.38 6.35
CA SER A 219 4.30 -5.44 5.98
C SER A 219 3.74 -4.18 5.34
N VAL A 220 4.48 -3.07 5.46
CA VAL A 220 4.08 -1.79 4.88
C VAL A 220 4.87 -1.49 3.62
N LYS A 221 4.18 -1.20 2.52
CA LYS A 221 4.82 -0.80 1.26
C LYS A 221 5.21 0.68 1.29
N ILE A 222 6.45 0.96 1.70
CA ILE A 222 7.06 2.29 1.69
C ILE A 222 8.11 2.45 0.59
N ASP A 223 8.36 3.69 0.16
CA ASP A 223 9.60 4.04 -0.54
C ASP A 223 10.75 4.07 0.47
N THR A 224 11.64 3.08 0.35
CA THR A 224 12.77 2.87 1.25
C THR A 224 13.81 3.97 1.14
N VAL A 225 14.03 4.49 -0.06
CA VAL A 225 15.05 5.49 -0.35
C VAL A 225 14.72 6.79 0.37
N VAL A 226 13.43 7.14 0.46
CA VAL A 226 12.97 8.33 1.19
C VAL A 226 13.33 8.25 2.66
N THR A 227 13.22 7.08 3.28
CA THR A 227 13.43 6.91 4.72
C THR A 227 14.91 6.87 5.09
N THR A 228 15.75 6.28 4.23
CA THR A 228 17.20 6.17 4.48
C THR A 228 17.98 7.45 4.19
N ASP A 229 17.41 8.37 3.42
CA ASP A 229 18.04 9.63 3.02
C ASP A 229 17.92 10.71 4.11
N ILE A 230 19.05 11.04 4.74
CA ILE A 230 19.14 12.04 5.82
C ILE A 230 19.12 13.50 5.33
N HIS A 231 19.13 13.72 4.01
CA HIS A 231 19.12 15.05 3.38
C HIS A 231 17.86 15.26 2.53
N ARG A 232 16.79 14.50 2.82
CA ARG A 232 15.58 14.52 2.01
C ARG A 232 14.84 15.86 2.10
N LEU A 233 14.48 16.40 0.94
CA LEU A 233 13.55 17.53 0.86
C LEU A 233 12.11 17.06 1.09
N ILE A 234 11.42 17.72 2.00
CA ILE A 234 10.03 17.45 2.34
C ILE A 234 9.14 18.53 1.70
N ARG A 235 8.10 18.11 0.98
CA ARG A 235 7.10 19.05 0.46
C ARG A 235 6.43 19.79 1.62
N LEU A 236 6.38 21.11 1.56
CA LEU A 236 5.72 21.92 2.59
C LEU A 236 4.21 21.66 2.60
N ALA A 237 3.62 21.51 3.80
CA ALA A 237 2.18 21.37 3.97
C ALA A 237 1.43 22.58 3.40
N ASN A 238 0.17 22.36 2.99
CA ASN A 238 -0.69 23.37 2.39
C ASN A 238 -0.25 23.93 1.02
N THR A 239 0.79 23.39 0.40
CA THR A 239 1.21 23.74 -0.98
C THR A 239 0.47 22.93 -2.04
N LEU A 240 0.43 23.43 -3.27
CA LEU A 240 -0.14 22.72 -4.42
C LEU A 240 0.88 21.75 -5.04
N HIS A 241 0.40 20.58 -5.44
CA HIS A 241 1.19 19.59 -6.15
C HIS A 241 1.13 19.84 -7.66
N GLY A 242 2.28 20.13 -8.29
CA GLY A 242 2.35 20.56 -9.69
C GLY A 242 1.84 19.57 -10.74
N LYS A 243 1.70 18.28 -10.41
CA LYS A 243 1.14 17.24 -11.32
C LYS A 243 -0.37 17.03 -11.23
N THR A 244 -1.05 17.68 -10.29
CA THR A 244 -2.48 17.42 -10.00
C THR A 244 -3.26 18.67 -9.65
N GLY A 245 -2.60 19.77 -9.24
CA GLY A 245 -3.27 20.95 -8.72
C GLY A 245 -3.93 20.73 -7.35
N LEU A 246 -3.71 19.56 -6.72
CA LEU A 246 -4.25 19.24 -5.40
C LEU A 246 -3.32 19.72 -4.29
N LYS A 247 -3.91 20.07 -3.15
CA LYS A 247 -3.20 20.54 -1.97
C LYS A 247 -2.57 19.38 -1.19
N LYS A 248 -1.35 19.56 -0.69
CA LYS A 248 -0.78 18.71 0.37
C LYS A 248 -1.51 19.04 1.67
N ILE A 249 -2.22 18.06 2.24
CA ILE A 249 -3.05 18.24 3.44
C ILE A 249 -2.52 17.35 4.55
N GLU A 250 -2.28 17.94 5.73
CA GLU A 250 -2.08 17.18 6.96
C GLU A 250 -3.41 16.63 7.45
N VAL A 251 -3.39 15.37 7.86
CA VAL A 251 -4.56 14.60 8.26
C VAL A 251 -4.36 14.15 9.70
N PRO A 252 -5.27 14.47 10.63
CA PRO A 252 -5.22 13.92 11.98
C PRO A 252 -5.24 12.39 11.95
N ILE A 253 -4.42 11.75 12.78
CA ILE A 253 -4.31 10.29 12.81
C ILE A 253 -5.67 9.64 13.06
N THR A 254 -6.47 10.19 13.99
CA THR A 254 -7.81 9.69 14.31
C THR A 254 -8.82 9.86 13.17
N GLY A 255 -8.53 10.73 12.19
CA GLY A 255 -9.41 11.02 11.06
C GLY A 255 -8.98 10.38 9.75
N ILE A 256 -7.84 9.67 9.71
CA ILE A 256 -7.28 9.18 8.45
C ILE A 256 -8.18 8.19 7.74
N GLU A 257 -8.87 7.30 8.45
CA GLU A 257 -9.74 6.28 7.87
C GLU A 257 -10.86 6.89 7.00
N HIS A 258 -11.40 8.02 7.44
CA HIS A 258 -12.51 8.73 6.79
C HIS A 258 -12.04 9.81 5.80
N PHE A 259 -10.73 9.98 5.63
CA PHE A 259 -10.18 11.02 4.79
C PHE A 259 -10.35 10.68 3.30
N ASP A 260 -11.05 11.56 2.57
CA ASP A 260 -11.12 11.53 1.10
C ASP A 260 -10.18 12.59 0.49
N PRO A 261 -9.05 12.19 -0.10
CA PRO A 261 -8.12 13.12 -0.75
C PRO A 261 -8.73 13.83 -1.96
N LEU A 262 -9.59 13.16 -2.74
CA LEU A 262 -10.16 13.73 -3.96
C LEU A 262 -11.25 14.76 -3.69
N LYS A 263 -11.72 14.84 -2.44
CA LYS A 263 -12.64 15.88 -1.97
C LYS A 263 -11.91 16.95 -1.15
N SER A 264 -11.12 16.51 -0.18
CA SER A 264 -10.49 17.41 0.79
C SER A 264 -9.35 18.24 0.19
N ALA A 265 -8.60 17.68 -0.76
CA ALA A 265 -7.44 18.34 -1.37
C ALA A 265 -7.78 19.30 -2.52
N VAL A 266 -9.05 19.43 -2.87
CA VAL A 266 -9.53 20.33 -3.93
C VAL A 266 -9.49 21.77 -3.43
N THR A 267 -8.68 22.59 -4.10
CA THR A 267 -8.46 24.00 -3.71
C THR A 267 -9.36 24.97 -4.47
N PHE A 268 -9.52 24.78 -5.78
CA PHE A 268 -10.27 25.69 -6.65
C PHE A 268 -11.73 25.23 -6.80
N LYS A 269 -12.61 25.73 -5.92
CA LYS A 269 -14.00 25.27 -5.83
C LYS A 269 -15.00 26.06 -6.68
N GLU A 270 -14.54 27.15 -7.29
CA GLU A 270 -15.36 28.07 -8.06
C GLU A 270 -14.73 28.34 -9.42
N GLY A 271 -15.55 28.77 -10.36
CA GLY A 271 -15.15 29.11 -11.72
C GLY A 271 -15.11 27.92 -12.68
N THR A 272 -15.03 28.25 -13.96
CA THR A 272 -14.92 27.32 -15.08
C THR A 272 -13.77 27.73 -15.99
N VAL A 273 -13.21 26.77 -16.72
CA VAL A 273 -12.16 26.98 -17.72
C VAL A 273 -12.46 26.09 -18.92
N THR A 274 -12.43 26.68 -20.11
CA THR A 274 -12.52 25.94 -21.37
C THR A 274 -11.15 25.38 -21.73
N VAL A 275 -11.09 24.06 -21.95
CA VAL A 275 -9.86 23.35 -22.29
C VAL A 275 -10.06 22.43 -23.48
N LEU A 276 -9.01 22.32 -24.30
CA LEU A 276 -8.90 21.32 -25.36
C LEU A 276 -8.20 20.09 -24.77
N VAL A 277 -8.97 19.02 -24.56
CA VAL A 277 -8.48 17.75 -23.97
C VAL A 277 -7.99 16.83 -25.08
N SER A 278 -6.76 16.34 -24.95
CA SER A 278 -6.15 15.39 -25.89
C SER A 278 -6.63 13.96 -25.64
N ASP A 279 -6.30 13.39 -24.48
CA ASP A 279 -6.77 12.08 -24.00
C ASP A 279 -6.74 12.08 -22.46
N ALA A 280 -7.85 11.73 -21.84
CA ALA A 280 -7.97 11.58 -20.39
C ALA A 280 -8.92 10.44 -20.03
N PRO A 281 -8.56 9.56 -19.06
CA PRO A 281 -9.46 8.53 -18.57
C PRO A 281 -10.63 9.16 -17.80
N LYS A 282 -11.63 8.36 -17.44
CA LYS A 282 -12.66 8.76 -16.47
C LYS A 282 -12.03 9.00 -15.09
N PHE A 283 -12.42 10.06 -14.39
CA PHE A 283 -11.86 10.39 -13.08
C PHE A 283 -12.82 11.16 -12.17
N ARG A 284 -12.75 10.89 -10.87
CA ARG A 284 -13.50 11.64 -9.86
C ARG A 284 -12.68 12.81 -9.33
N LEU A 285 -13.36 13.92 -9.12
CA LEU A 285 -12.82 15.05 -8.36
C LEU A 285 -13.97 15.73 -7.61
N GLY A 286 -13.82 15.89 -6.29
CA GLY A 286 -14.94 16.25 -5.43
C GLY A 286 -16.02 15.17 -5.42
N ASP A 287 -17.27 15.60 -5.57
CA ASP A 287 -18.45 14.73 -5.63
C ASP A 287 -18.86 14.37 -7.08
N GLU A 288 -18.11 14.84 -8.07
CA GLU A 288 -18.41 14.67 -9.50
C GLU A 288 -17.39 13.76 -10.21
N THR A 289 -17.84 13.15 -11.30
CA THR A 289 -17.00 12.33 -12.17
C THR A 289 -16.96 12.89 -13.59
N TYR A 290 -15.75 13.05 -14.11
CA TYR A 290 -15.47 13.63 -15.41
C TYR A 290 -14.91 12.58 -16.37
N GLY A 291 -15.03 12.84 -17.67
CA GLY A 291 -14.51 11.99 -18.73
C GLY A 291 -15.23 10.63 -18.90
N PRO A 292 -14.65 9.71 -19.71
CA PRO A 292 -13.39 9.89 -20.45
C PRO A 292 -13.52 10.96 -21.54
N TYR A 293 -12.40 11.60 -21.89
CA TYR A 293 -12.36 12.64 -22.92
C TYR A 293 -11.32 12.28 -23.98
N LYS A 294 -11.61 12.61 -25.23
CA LYS A 294 -10.68 12.43 -26.35
C LYS A 294 -10.91 13.51 -27.40
N GLU A 295 -9.85 14.23 -27.73
CA GLU A 295 -9.81 15.25 -28.80
C GLU A 295 -11.03 16.18 -28.82
N GLN A 296 -11.37 16.77 -27.67
CA GLN A 296 -12.56 17.60 -27.52
C GLN A 296 -12.29 18.88 -26.73
N GLU A 297 -12.96 19.95 -27.13
CA GLU A 297 -13.05 21.19 -26.36
C GLU A 297 -14.24 21.10 -25.39
N ILE A 298 -13.99 21.44 -24.12
CA ILE A 298 -15.01 21.36 -23.07
C ILE A 298 -14.77 22.40 -21.99
N GLU A 299 -15.85 23.03 -21.52
CA GLU A 299 -15.84 23.87 -20.33
C GLU A 299 -15.99 23.00 -19.07
N LEU A 300 -15.05 23.13 -18.14
CA LEU A 300 -14.99 22.33 -16.91
C LEU A 300 -14.83 23.22 -15.68
N PRO A 301 -15.28 22.78 -14.49
CA PRO A 301 -14.92 23.45 -13.24
C PRO A 301 -13.40 23.60 -13.11
N THR A 302 -12.94 24.73 -12.57
CA THR A 302 -11.51 25.10 -12.53
C THR A 302 -10.63 24.00 -11.93
N ALA A 303 -11.07 23.30 -10.88
CA ALA A 303 -10.32 22.18 -10.30
C ALA A 303 -10.11 21.02 -11.29
N ALA A 304 -11.14 20.64 -12.05
CA ALA A 304 -11.07 19.55 -13.01
C ALA A 304 -10.18 19.94 -14.21
N ALA A 305 -10.37 21.15 -14.74
CA ALA A 305 -9.53 21.70 -15.79
C ALA A 305 -8.06 21.77 -15.36
N LEU A 306 -7.77 22.29 -14.16
CA LEU A 306 -6.41 22.39 -13.63
C LEU A 306 -5.76 21.01 -13.47
N MET A 307 -6.49 20.00 -13.02
CA MET A 307 -5.97 18.63 -12.95
C MET A 307 -5.55 18.12 -14.33
N LEU A 308 -6.39 18.31 -15.37
CA LEU A 308 -6.07 17.93 -16.75
C LEU A 308 -4.84 18.68 -17.28
N LEU A 309 -4.75 19.98 -17.01
CA LEU A 309 -3.61 20.84 -17.39
C LEU A 309 -2.32 20.38 -16.70
N CYS A 310 -2.34 20.16 -15.38
CA CYS A 310 -1.20 19.67 -14.61
C CYS A 310 -0.76 18.25 -15.02
N LYS A 311 -1.66 17.43 -15.55
CA LYS A 311 -1.36 16.11 -16.12
C LYS A 311 -0.86 16.16 -17.55
N GLY A 312 -0.80 17.35 -18.17
CA GLY A 312 -0.45 17.51 -19.58
C GLY A 312 -1.44 16.80 -20.51
N ALA A 313 -2.69 16.63 -20.06
CA ALA A 313 -3.77 15.99 -20.80
C ALA A 313 -4.62 17.00 -21.59
N ALA A 314 -4.53 18.29 -21.25
CA ALA A 314 -5.27 19.35 -21.90
C ALA A 314 -4.42 20.62 -22.09
N LYS A 315 -4.93 21.57 -22.88
CA LYS A 315 -4.43 22.94 -23.04
C LYS A 315 -5.59 23.92 -22.87
N VAL A 316 -5.31 25.12 -22.38
CA VAL A 316 -6.30 26.21 -22.32
C VAL A 316 -6.64 26.63 -23.75
N VAL A 317 -7.93 26.85 -24.02
CA VAL A 317 -8.38 27.49 -25.26
C VAL A 317 -8.43 28.99 -25.00
N GLU A 318 -7.71 29.76 -25.81
CA GLU A 318 -7.74 31.23 -25.78
C GLU A 318 -9.01 31.79 -26.43
#